data_AF-N4TSU7-F1
#
_entry.id   AF-N4TSU7-F1
#
_cell.length_a   1.000
_cell.length_b   1.000
_cell.length_c   1.000
_cell.angle_alpha   90.00
_cell.angle_beta   90.00
_cell.angle_gamma   90.00
#
_symmetry.space_group_name_H-M   'P 1'
#
loop_
_entity.id
_entity.type
_entity.pdbx_description
1 polymer ?
#
loop_
_entity_poly.entity_id
_entity_poly.type
_entity_poly.pdbx_seq_one_letter_code
_entity_poly.pdbx_strand_id
1 'polypeptide(L)'
;MINTIFCATMQRGVAEIVAVEATFTRALPAFVISGLANNSIQEAKQRVQSALQNNDFTFPPLKITINLSPSDLPKSGSHFDLPIALLIALQKQELAFKEWFAFGELGLDGKIKPNPNIFPMLLDIAIKRPHAKIIAPKANEELFSLIPNLQCFFVDHFKEALEILQNPEIKADTHTKKLPFKTIELNDKEYYFSDAYALDFKEVKGQAVAKEAALIASAGFHNLILEGSPGCGKSMIINRMRYILPPLSLNEILEATKLRILSEQDSAYYPLRSFRNPHQSASKSSILGSSSLREPKPGEIALAHNGMLFFDELPHFKKDILEALREPLENNKLVISRVHSKIEYETSFLFVGAQNPCLCGNLLSTTKACRCQDREITQYKNRLSEPFLDRIDLFVQMEEGNYKDTPSHSWTSKEMHELVLLAFKQQKLRKQSAFNGKLNEEQIERFCPLNAEAKKLLEQAVERFNLSMRSVNKVKKVARTIADLNACEDIEKSHMLKALSFRKIS
;
A
#
# COMPACT_ATOMS: atom_id res chain seq x y z
N MET A 1 38.18 -9.75 20.89
CA MET A 1 37.20 -9.44 19.83
C MET A 1 35.82 -9.78 20.35
N ILE A 2 34.83 -8.92 20.08
CA ILE A 2 33.43 -9.14 20.44
C ILE A 2 32.75 -9.61 19.17
N ASN A 3 32.15 -10.79 19.21
CA ASN A 3 31.33 -11.27 18.11
C ASN A 3 30.03 -10.48 18.09
N THR A 4 29.65 -9.99 16.91
CA THR A 4 28.46 -9.20 16.69
C THR A 4 27.60 -9.87 15.63
N ILE A 5 26.32 -10.06 15.92
CA ILE A 5 25.30 -10.41 14.94
C ILE A 5 24.27 -9.29 14.95
N PHE A 6 23.88 -8.82 13.78
CA PHE A 6 22.88 -7.76 13.64
C PHE A 6 21.46 -8.32 13.66
N CYS A 7 20.54 -7.49 14.09
CA CYS A 7 19.11 -7.70 14.08
C CYS A 7 18.44 -6.34 13.80
N ALA A 8 17.12 -6.25 13.91
CA ALA A 8 16.42 -4.98 13.83
C ALA A 8 15.19 -4.94 14.75
N THR A 9 14.73 -3.73 15.05
CA THR A 9 13.46 -3.49 15.74
C THR A 9 12.69 -2.41 14.99
N MET A 10 11.36 -2.52 14.95
CA MET A 10 10.52 -1.48 14.36
C MET A 10 10.37 -0.29 15.31
N GLN A 11 10.61 0.91 14.81
CA GLN A 11 10.43 2.17 15.53
C GLN A 11 9.76 3.19 14.62
N ARG A 12 8.60 3.70 15.05
CA ARG A 12 7.84 4.73 14.31
C ARG A 12 7.57 4.38 12.84
N GLY A 13 7.40 3.10 12.52
CA GLY A 13 7.12 2.61 11.16
C GLY A 13 8.35 2.28 10.32
N VAL A 14 9.56 2.44 10.85
CA VAL A 14 10.84 2.14 10.18
C VAL A 14 11.67 1.17 11.02
N ALA A 15 12.41 0.27 10.39
CA ALA A 15 13.30 -0.65 11.09
C ALA A 15 14.63 0.02 11.45
N GLU A 16 15.02 -0.08 12.71
CA GLU A 16 16.32 0.36 13.20
C GLU A 16 17.21 -0.85 13.48
N ILE A 17 18.44 -0.79 12.99
CA ILE A 17 19.42 -1.88 13.09
C ILE A 17 19.92 -1.95 14.53
N VAL A 18 19.96 -3.16 15.06
CA VAL A 18 20.45 -3.46 16.41
C VAL A 18 21.66 -4.36 16.30
N ALA A 19 22.77 -3.96 16.90
CA ALA A 19 23.90 -4.85 17.10
C ALA A 19 23.66 -5.68 18.36
N VAL A 20 23.66 -7.01 18.20
CA VAL A 20 23.63 -7.98 19.30
C VAL A 20 25.06 -8.43 19.53
N GLU A 21 25.55 -8.19 20.74
CA GLU A 21 26.94 -8.45 21.12
C GLU A 21 26.98 -9.36 22.34
N ALA A 22 27.88 -10.34 22.37
CA ALA A 22 28.05 -11.23 23.51
C ALA A 22 29.43 -11.05 24.15
N THR A 23 29.45 -11.00 25.48
CA THR A 23 30.68 -11.02 26.27
C THR A 23 30.63 -12.16 27.29
N PHE A 24 31.77 -12.82 27.46
CA PHE A 24 31.93 -13.97 28.35
C PHE A 24 32.98 -13.64 29.40
N THR A 25 32.55 -13.49 30.65
CA THR A 25 33.41 -13.09 31.77
C THR A 25 33.51 -14.20 32.81
N ARG A 26 34.72 -14.39 33.37
CA ARG A 26 34.95 -15.34 34.46
C ARG A 26 34.39 -14.73 35.76
N ALA A 27 33.19 -15.14 36.12
CA ALA A 27 32.47 -14.74 37.34
C ALA A 27 31.40 -15.82 37.66
N LEU A 28 30.60 -15.62 38.71
CA LEU A 28 29.44 -16.48 38.98
C LEU A 28 28.55 -16.60 37.73
N PRO A 29 28.14 -17.81 37.32
CA PRO A 29 27.32 -18.02 36.14
C PRO A 29 26.06 -17.17 36.18
N ALA A 30 25.86 -16.35 35.15
CA ALA A 30 24.73 -15.46 35.03
C ALA A 30 24.46 -15.14 33.56
N PHE A 31 23.19 -14.98 33.20
CA PHE A 31 22.77 -14.59 31.85
C PHE A 31 22.00 -13.26 31.90
N VAL A 32 22.65 -12.19 31.42
CA VAL A 32 22.13 -10.82 31.46
C VAL A 32 21.90 -10.31 30.03
N ILE A 33 20.78 -9.62 29.82
CA ILE A 33 20.47 -8.90 28.57
C ILE A 33 20.29 -7.42 28.91
N SER A 34 21.06 -6.53 28.27
CA SER A 34 21.03 -5.07 28.45
C SER A 34 20.66 -4.32 27.16
N GLY A 35 20.24 -3.05 27.28
CA GLY A 35 19.96 -2.16 26.15
C GLY A 35 18.47 -1.92 25.85
N LEU A 36 17.66 -1.61 26.86
CA LEU A 36 16.21 -1.31 26.74
C LEU A 36 15.40 -2.41 26.03
N ALA A 37 15.68 -3.67 26.38
CA ALA A 37 14.95 -4.82 25.89
C ALA A 37 13.60 -4.95 26.62
N ASN A 38 12.51 -5.15 25.87
CA ASN A 38 11.19 -5.39 26.45
C ASN A 38 11.09 -6.80 27.08
N ASN A 39 9.95 -7.10 27.72
CA ASN A 39 9.71 -8.39 28.38
C ASN A 39 9.89 -9.58 27.42
N SER A 40 9.43 -9.48 26.17
CA SER A 40 9.57 -10.59 25.20
C SER A 40 11.02 -10.97 24.90
N ILE A 41 11.94 -10.00 24.96
CA ILE A 41 13.38 -10.26 24.80
C ILE A 41 14.00 -10.71 26.12
N GLN A 42 13.54 -10.20 27.28
CA GLN A 42 14.01 -10.71 28.58
C GLN A 42 13.65 -12.18 28.80
N GLU A 43 12.50 -12.63 28.31
CA GLU A 43 12.07 -14.03 28.29
C GLU A 43 12.91 -14.91 27.36
N ALA A 44 13.61 -14.33 26.39
CA ALA A 44 14.53 -15.06 25.50
C ALA A 44 15.59 -15.84 26.29
N LYS A 45 15.94 -15.41 27.51
CA LYS A 45 16.92 -16.12 28.35
C LYS A 45 16.56 -17.58 28.56
N GLN A 46 15.30 -17.84 28.93
CA GLN A 46 14.81 -19.20 29.19
C GLN A 46 14.68 -20.00 27.90
N ARG A 47 14.17 -19.38 26.83
CA ARG A 47 14.01 -20.04 25.53
C ARG A 47 15.35 -20.44 24.92
N VAL A 48 16.30 -19.51 24.88
CA VAL A 48 17.65 -19.74 24.35
C VAL A 48 18.40 -20.78 25.18
N GLN A 49 18.37 -20.68 26.51
CA GLN A 49 19.04 -21.66 27.36
C GLN A 49 18.49 -23.08 27.15
N SER A 50 17.16 -23.22 27.11
CA SER A 50 16.50 -24.51 26.87
C SER A 50 16.80 -25.05 25.47
N ALA A 51 16.71 -24.19 24.45
CA ALA A 51 16.98 -24.55 23.06
C ALA A 51 18.40 -25.08 22.87
N LEU A 52 19.40 -24.42 23.47
CA LEU A 52 20.79 -24.86 23.41
C LEU A 52 20.99 -26.19 24.16
N GLN A 53 20.48 -26.31 25.39
CA GLN A 53 20.63 -27.53 26.19
C GLN A 53 19.99 -28.76 25.55
N ASN A 54 18.82 -28.60 24.94
CA ASN A 54 18.11 -29.69 24.25
C ASN A 54 18.76 -30.09 22.92
N ASN A 55 19.79 -29.38 22.48
CA ASN A 55 20.46 -29.58 21.21
C ASN A 55 21.95 -29.86 21.36
N ASP A 56 22.32 -30.49 22.47
CA ASP A 56 23.68 -30.95 22.76
C ASP A 56 24.69 -29.81 22.95
N PHE A 57 24.23 -28.57 23.16
CA PHE A 57 25.11 -27.47 23.52
C PHE A 57 25.24 -27.37 25.04
N THR A 58 26.49 -27.41 25.51
CA THR A 58 26.80 -27.11 26.90
C THR A 58 26.76 -25.61 27.11
N PHE A 59 25.81 -25.14 27.93
CA PHE A 59 25.72 -23.73 28.29
C PHE A 59 26.96 -23.32 29.10
N PRO A 60 27.74 -22.30 28.69
CA PRO A 60 28.99 -21.95 29.37
C PRO A 60 28.76 -21.58 30.84
N PRO A 61 29.56 -22.11 31.79
CA PRO A 61 29.47 -21.75 33.21
C PRO A 61 30.18 -20.41 33.47
N LEU A 62 29.82 -19.37 32.72
CA LEU A 62 30.41 -18.03 32.75
C LEU A 62 29.29 -16.99 32.94
N LYS A 63 29.68 -15.77 33.32
CA LYS A 63 28.75 -14.64 33.21
C LYS A 63 28.70 -14.17 31.75
N ILE A 64 27.57 -14.46 31.12
CA ILE A 64 27.22 -14.09 29.75
C ILE A 64 26.42 -12.79 29.79
N THR A 65 26.94 -11.75 29.13
CA THR A 65 26.21 -10.49 28.95
C THR A 65 25.96 -10.27 27.48
N ILE A 66 24.68 -10.19 27.12
CA ILE A 66 24.19 -9.81 25.80
C ILE A 66 23.87 -8.32 25.83
N ASN A 67 24.59 -7.56 25.02
CA ASN A 67 24.34 -6.14 24.85
C ASN A 67 23.58 -5.89 23.55
N LEU A 68 22.49 -5.12 23.63
CA LEU A 68 21.70 -4.71 22.48
C LEU A 68 21.92 -3.22 22.21
N SER A 69 22.74 -2.90 21.22
CA SER A 69 23.13 -1.54 20.86
C SER A 69 22.30 -1.00 19.68
N PRO A 70 21.88 0.27 19.68
CA PRO A 70 22.21 1.34 20.64
C PRO A 70 21.28 1.36 21.86
N SER A 71 21.81 1.69 23.04
CA SER A 71 21.11 1.52 24.33
C SER A 71 19.91 2.44 24.56
N ASP A 72 19.77 3.52 23.80
CA ASP A 72 18.69 4.51 23.85
C ASP A 72 17.45 4.11 23.03
N LEU A 73 17.57 3.06 22.21
CA LEU A 73 16.51 2.53 21.37
C LEU A 73 15.74 1.41 22.10
N PRO A 74 14.41 1.53 22.31
CA PRO A 74 13.61 0.41 22.80
C PRO A 74 13.58 -0.74 21.78
N LYS A 75 13.72 -1.97 22.26
CA LYS A 75 13.79 -3.17 21.41
C LYS A 75 12.70 -4.16 21.81
N SER A 76 12.01 -4.71 20.81
CA SER A 76 10.92 -5.66 21.01
C SER A 76 10.91 -6.75 19.95
N GLY A 77 10.31 -7.89 20.31
CA GLY A 77 10.08 -9.02 19.41
C GLY A 77 10.88 -10.26 19.80
N SER A 78 10.27 -11.43 19.61
CA SER A 78 10.88 -12.73 19.89
C SER A 78 11.94 -13.14 18.86
N HIS A 79 12.02 -12.46 17.71
CA HIS A 79 12.99 -12.76 16.67
C HIS A 79 14.45 -12.50 17.07
N PHE A 80 14.68 -11.85 18.21
CA PHE A 80 15.99 -11.69 18.83
C PHE A 80 16.53 -13.00 19.45
N ASP A 81 15.72 -14.04 19.62
CA ASP A 81 16.18 -15.30 20.20
C ASP A 81 17.33 -15.93 19.39
N LEU A 82 17.18 -15.99 18.06
CA LEU A 82 18.18 -16.59 17.17
C LEU A 82 19.57 -15.93 17.23
N PRO A 83 19.74 -14.60 17.03
CA PRO A 83 21.06 -13.98 17.13
C PRO A 83 21.71 -14.17 18.51
N ILE A 84 20.91 -14.18 19.58
CA ILE A 84 21.39 -14.42 20.94
C ILE A 84 21.91 -15.85 21.09
N ALA A 85 21.14 -16.85 20.63
CA ALA A 85 21.55 -18.25 20.69
C ALA A 85 22.82 -18.53 19.88
N LEU A 86 22.92 -17.96 18.67
CA LEU A 86 24.08 -18.12 17.79
C LEU A 86 25.35 -17.56 18.42
N LEU A 87 25.28 -16.36 19.02
CA LEU A 87 26.42 -15.76 19.71
C LEU A 87 26.87 -16.59 20.92
N ILE A 88 25.93 -17.15 21.68
CA ILE A 88 26.24 -18.03 22.82
C ILE A 88 26.89 -19.32 22.33
N ALA A 89 26.40 -19.92 21.25
CA ALA A 89 26.94 -21.15 20.67
C ALA A 89 28.36 -20.94 20.09
N LEU A 90 28.59 -19.84 19.39
CA LEU A 90 29.90 -19.50 18.79
C LEU A 90 30.96 -19.13 19.85
N GLN A 91 30.55 -18.62 21.01
CA GLN A 91 31.43 -18.16 22.08
C GLN A 91 32.51 -17.17 21.56
N LYS A 92 33.78 -17.61 21.50
CA LYS A 92 34.94 -16.83 21.06
C LYS A 92 35.42 -17.20 19.65
N GLN A 93 34.73 -18.08 18.93
CA GLN A 93 35.07 -18.42 17.55
C GLN A 93 34.88 -17.19 16.66
N GLU A 94 35.86 -16.87 15.83
CA GLU A 94 35.79 -15.72 14.94
C GLU A 94 34.88 -16.02 13.74
N LEU A 95 33.99 -15.08 13.42
CA LEU A 95 33.14 -15.17 12.24
C LEU A 95 33.93 -14.75 11.00
N ALA A 96 33.90 -15.57 9.95
CA ALA A 96 34.56 -15.27 8.68
C ALA A 96 34.03 -13.99 8.01
N PHE A 97 32.75 -13.65 8.23
CA PHE A 97 32.11 -12.43 7.75
C PHE A 97 31.61 -11.58 8.92
N LYS A 98 31.79 -10.26 8.81
CA LYS A 98 31.53 -9.32 9.91
C LYS A 98 30.09 -8.80 9.99
N GLU A 99 29.29 -8.94 8.94
CA GLU A 99 27.94 -8.36 8.87
C GLU A 99 26.87 -9.42 8.56
N TRP A 100 26.63 -10.30 9.52
CA TRP A 100 25.49 -11.20 9.50
C TRP A 100 24.31 -10.59 10.25
N PHE A 101 23.12 -10.76 9.68
CA PHE A 101 21.86 -10.53 10.37
C PHE A 101 21.19 -11.86 10.67
N ALA A 102 20.53 -11.98 11.81
CA ALA A 102 19.74 -13.16 12.14
C ALA A 102 18.40 -12.78 12.76
N PHE A 103 17.34 -13.42 12.29
CA PHE A 103 15.97 -13.22 12.75
C PHE A 103 15.30 -14.57 12.97
N GLY A 104 14.77 -14.81 14.16
CA GLY A 104 14.00 -16.02 14.42
C GLY A 104 13.61 -16.16 15.88
N GLU A 105 12.35 -16.51 16.12
CA GLU A 105 11.92 -16.98 17.44
C GLU A 105 12.31 -18.45 17.59
N LEU A 106 12.93 -18.79 18.71
CA LEU A 106 13.36 -20.16 18.98
C LEU A 106 12.31 -20.91 19.79
N GLY A 107 11.95 -22.10 19.30
CA GLY A 107 11.35 -23.15 20.09
C GLY A 107 12.33 -23.70 21.11
N LEU A 108 11.81 -24.31 22.19
CA LEU A 108 12.64 -24.96 23.21
C LEU A 108 13.43 -26.15 22.67
N ASP A 109 13.04 -26.68 21.50
CA ASP A 109 13.69 -27.76 20.76
C ASP A 109 14.68 -27.23 19.71
N GLY A 110 14.88 -25.92 19.60
CA GLY A 110 15.79 -25.32 18.62
C GLY A 110 15.20 -25.05 17.24
N LYS A 111 13.93 -25.42 16.99
CA LYS A 111 13.22 -25.05 15.77
C LYS A 111 12.97 -23.55 15.70
N ILE A 112 12.99 -23.01 14.50
CA ILE A 112 12.74 -21.58 14.27
C ILE A 112 11.29 -21.39 13.84
N LYS A 113 10.54 -20.59 14.61
CA LYS A 113 9.12 -20.37 14.34
C LYS A 113 8.91 -19.34 13.22
N PRO A 114 7.81 -19.46 12.44
CA PRO A 114 7.45 -18.47 11.46
C PRO A 114 7.09 -17.13 12.13
N ASN A 115 7.58 -16.03 11.56
CA ASN A 115 7.24 -14.69 12.02
C ASN A 115 7.22 -13.70 10.84
N PRO A 116 6.04 -13.42 10.25
CA PRO A 116 5.94 -12.49 9.11
C PRO A 116 6.30 -11.04 9.49
N ASN A 117 6.31 -10.67 10.78
CA ASN A 117 6.70 -9.31 11.21
C ASN A 117 8.19 -8.99 11.02
N ILE A 118 8.99 -9.99 10.63
CA ILE A 118 10.36 -9.78 10.16
C ILE A 118 10.36 -9.08 8.77
N PHE A 119 9.33 -9.29 7.94
CA PHE A 119 9.27 -8.78 6.57
C PHE A 119 9.43 -7.25 6.45
N PRO A 120 8.67 -6.41 7.20
CA PRO A 120 8.89 -4.96 7.19
C PRO A 120 10.32 -4.55 7.53
N MET A 121 10.99 -5.29 8.42
CA MET A 121 12.37 -5.01 8.81
C MET A 121 13.35 -5.32 7.69
N LEU A 122 13.15 -6.45 7.01
CA LEU A 122 13.99 -6.85 5.88
C LEU A 122 13.89 -5.87 4.71
N LEU A 123 12.70 -5.33 4.41
CA LEU A 123 12.55 -4.31 3.37
C LEU A 123 13.38 -3.05 3.67
N ASP A 124 13.39 -2.58 4.91
CA ASP A 124 14.15 -1.39 5.29
C ASP A 124 15.67 -1.70 5.33
N ILE A 125 16.06 -2.92 5.73
CA ILE A 125 17.46 -3.38 5.70
C ILE A 125 17.97 -3.48 4.26
N ALA A 126 17.17 -3.98 3.33
CA ALA A 126 17.53 -4.08 1.91
C ALA A 126 17.94 -2.72 1.31
N ILE A 127 17.37 -1.63 1.83
CA ILE A 127 17.71 -0.25 1.45
C ILE A 127 18.94 0.24 2.21
N LYS A 128 18.98 0.05 3.55
CA LYS A 128 20.06 0.58 4.43
C LYS A 128 21.39 -0.18 4.30
N ARG A 129 21.34 -1.47 3.96
CA ARG A 129 22.46 -2.41 3.86
C ARG A 129 22.26 -3.36 2.67
N PRO A 130 22.45 -2.88 1.43
CA PRO A 130 22.41 -3.73 0.26
C PRO A 130 23.42 -4.87 0.38
N HIS A 131 23.03 -6.07 -0.06
CA HIS A 131 23.78 -7.32 -0.01
C HIS A 131 24.02 -7.89 1.40
N ALA A 132 23.29 -7.41 2.41
CA ALA A 132 23.32 -7.99 3.75
C ALA A 132 22.98 -9.49 3.73
N LYS A 133 23.75 -10.27 4.50
CA LYS A 133 23.51 -11.69 4.71
C LYS A 133 22.52 -11.90 5.85
N ILE A 134 21.38 -12.51 5.56
CA ILE A 134 20.25 -12.66 6.48
C ILE A 134 20.01 -14.13 6.74
N ILE A 135 20.07 -14.56 8.00
CA ILE A 135 19.53 -15.86 8.43
C ILE A 135 18.09 -15.63 8.89
N ALA A 136 17.14 -16.38 8.31
CA ALA A 136 15.72 -16.23 8.57
C ALA A 136 14.99 -17.59 8.60
N PRO A 137 13.76 -17.66 9.16
CA PRO A 137 13.00 -18.91 9.24
C PRO A 137 12.63 -19.45 7.86
N LYS A 138 12.82 -20.76 7.64
CA LYS A 138 12.47 -21.46 6.38
C LYS A 138 11.00 -21.38 6.04
N ALA A 139 10.13 -21.44 7.05
CA ALA A 139 8.69 -21.27 6.89
C ALA A 139 8.27 -19.92 6.25
N ASN A 140 9.15 -18.91 6.22
CA ASN A 140 8.89 -17.62 5.57
C ASN A 140 9.66 -17.41 4.26
N GLU A 141 10.28 -18.46 3.70
CA GLU A 141 11.06 -18.39 2.46
C GLU A 141 10.29 -17.73 1.31
N GLU A 142 9.04 -18.12 1.07
CA GLU A 142 8.22 -17.58 -0.02
C GLU A 142 8.03 -16.06 0.10
N LEU A 143 7.92 -15.55 1.33
CA LEU A 143 7.71 -14.14 1.63
C LEU A 143 9.03 -13.34 1.60
N PHE A 144 10.15 -13.93 2.00
CA PHE A 144 11.41 -13.18 2.14
C PHE A 144 12.31 -13.29 0.91
N SER A 145 12.15 -14.34 0.09
CA SER A 145 12.97 -14.60 -1.10
C SER A 145 12.83 -13.57 -2.21
N LEU A 146 11.71 -12.83 -2.24
CA LEU A 146 11.43 -11.79 -3.23
C LEU A 146 11.94 -10.40 -2.84
N ILE A 147 12.51 -10.25 -1.64
CA ILE A 147 13.03 -8.95 -1.19
C ILE A 147 14.33 -8.66 -1.95
N PRO A 148 14.38 -7.60 -2.79
CA PRO A 148 15.57 -7.27 -3.58
C PRO A 148 16.77 -6.96 -2.68
N ASN A 149 17.98 -7.11 -3.23
CA ASN A 149 19.22 -6.66 -2.60
C ASN A 149 19.58 -7.30 -1.25
N LEU A 150 18.99 -8.45 -0.89
CA LEU A 150 19.41 -9.24 0.27
C LEU A 150 20.02 -10.58 -0.15
N GLN A 151 20.81 -11.16 0.73
CA GLN A 151 21.30 -12.54 0.65
C GLN A 151 20.68 -13.36 1.79
N CYS A 152 19.50 -13.96 1.56
CA CYS A 152 18.79 -14.72 2.59
C CYS A 152 19.19 -16.19 2.61
N PHE A 153 19.36 -16.73 3.81
CA PHE A 153 19.62 -18.12 4.14
C PHE A 153 18.47 -18.61 5.02
N PHE A 154 17.76 -19.62 4.54
CA PHE A 154 16.52 -20.08 5.17
C PHE A 154 16.73 -21.37 5.93
N VAL A 155 16.43 -21.35 7.23
CA VAL A 155 16.74 -22.44 8.15
C VAL A 155 15.50 -22.84 8.96
N ASP A 156 15.32 -24.15 9.18
CA ASP A 156 14.25 -24.69 10.02
C ASP A 156 14.71 -24.81 11.48
N HIS A 157 16.02 -24.91 11.69
CA HIS A 157 16.62 -25.22 12.98
C HIS A 157 17.89 -24.41 13.25
N PHE A 158 18.16 -24.05 14.51
CA PHE A 158 19.34 -23.21 14.81
C PHE A 158 20.69 -23.87 14.49
N LYS A 159 20.77 -25.22 14.51
CA LYS A 159 22.00 -25.95 14.14
C LYS A 159 22.40 -25.64 12.69
N GLU A 160 21.45 -25.55 11.77
CA GLU A 160 21.69 -25.16 10.37
C GLU A 160 22.18 -23.71 10.28
N ALA A 161 21.60 -22.80 11.08
CA ALA A 161 22.07 -21.42 11.15
C ALA A 161 23.52 -21.31 11.63
N LEU A 162 23.90 -22.14 12.61
CA LEU A 162 25.27 -22.18 13.12
C LEU A 162 26.24 -22.71 12.06
N GLU A 163 25.85 -23.77 11.34
CA GLU A 163 26.62 -24.33 10.23
C GLU A 163 26.88 -23.27 9.15
N ILE A 164 25.85 -22.51 8.76
CA ILE A 164 25.97 -21.39 7.80
C ILE A 164 26.99 -20.34 8.25
N LEU A 165 27.01 -20.00 9.54
CA LEU A 165 27.98 -19.04 10.07
C LEU A 165 29.42 -19.56 10.08
N GLN A 166 29.60 -20.87 10.23
CA GLN A 166 30.90 -21.54 10.26
C GLN A 166 31.41 -21.90 8.86
N ASN A 167 30.52 -22.08 7.87
CA ASN A 167 30.86 -22.53 6.53
C ASN A 167 30.59 -21.44 5.48
N PRO A 168 31.62 -20.66 5.08
CA PRO A 168 31.46 -19.52 4.17
C PRO A 168 31.10 -19.89 2.72
N GLU A 169 31.18 -21.18 2.35
CA GLU A 169 30.88 -21.67 1.00
C GLU A 169 29.38 -21.91 0.73
N ILE A 170 28.55 -21.93 1.78
CA ILE A 170 27.11 -22.11 1.62
C ILE A 170 26.54 -20.90 0.87
N LYS A 171 25.82 -21.16 -0.22
CA LYS A 171 25.21 -20.13 -1.07
C LYS A 171 23.85 -19.72 -0.52
N ALA A 172 23.51 -18.45 -0.70
CA ALA A 172 22.21 -17.91 -0.31
C ALA A 172 21.09 -18.41 -1.24
N ASP A 173 19.89 -18.56 -0.70
CA ASP A 173 18.69 -19.06 -1.40
C ASP A 173 17.89 -17.93 -2.10
N THR A 174 18.49 -16.75 -2.23
CA THR A 174 17.78 -15.50 -2.58
C THR A 174 17.50 -15.38 -4.07
N HIS A 175 16.38 -14.72 -4.43
CA HIS A 175 15.97 -14.47 -5.82
C HIS A 175 15.75 -15.71 -6.67
N THR A 176 15.54 -16.87 -6.05
CA THR A 176 15.33 -18.14 -6.75
C THR A 176 13.90 -18.30 -7.30
N LYS A 177 12.95 -17.47 -6.87
CA LYS A 177 11.53 -17.60 -7.20
C LYS A 177 10.99 -16.36 -7.91
N LYS A 178 10.18 -16.59 -8.94
CA LYS A 178 9.30 -15.58 -9.54
C LYS A 178 7.89 -15.73 -8.96
N LEU A 179 7.14 -14.62 -8.92
CA LEU A 179 5.72 -14.68 -8.56
C LEU A 179 4.94 -15.46 -9.64
N PRO A 180 4.03 -16.37 -9.26
CA PRO A 180 3.25 -17.18 -10.20
C PRO A 180 2.06 -16.41 -10.78
N PHE A 181 2.26 -15.14 -11.14
CA PHE A 181 1.21 -14.25 -11.66
C PHE A 181 1.49 -13.86 -13.10
N LYS A 182 0.45 -13.39 -13.81
CA LYS A 182 0.63 -12.85 -15.15
C LYS A 182 1.42 -11.56 -15.11
N THR A 183 2.33 -11.40 -16.08
CA THR A 183 3.21 -10.25 -16.19
C THR A 183 3.11 -9.57 -17.55
N ILE A 184 3.44 -8.28 -17.56
CA ILE A 184 3.79 -7.52 -18.76
C ILE A 184 5.17 -6.93 -18.51
N GLU A 185 6.08 -7.11 -19.46
CA GLU A 185 7.42 -6.52 -19.42
C GLU A 185 7.42 -5.17 -20.15
N LEU A 186 7.88 -4.12 -19.49
CA LEU A 186 8.03 -2.77 -20.05
C LEU A 186 9.31 -2.14 -19.51
N ASN A 187 10.18 -1.63 -20.39
CA ASN A 187 11.45 -0.99 -20.02
C ASN A 187 12.29 -1.84 -19.04
N ASP A 188 12.47 -3.13 -19.34
CA ASP A 188 13.21 -4.10 -18.52
C ASP A 188 12.65 -4.30 -17.10
N LYS A 189 11.37 -4.03 -16.89
CA LYS A 189 10.66 -4.24 -15.62
C LYS A 189 9.41 -5.08 -15.82
N GLU A 190 9.21 -6.05 -14.92
CA GLU A 190 8.00 -6.85 -14.84
C GLU A 190 6.90 -6.11 -14.05
N TYR A 191 5.68 -6.11 -14.59
CA TYR A 191 4.47 -5.62 -13.95
C TYR A 191 3.44 -6.73 -13.86
N TYR A 192 2.90 -6.98 -12.67
CA TYR A 192 2.01 -8.09 -12.35
C TYR A 192 0.54 -7.67 -12.34
N PHE A 193 -0.35 -8.54 -12.83
CA PHE A 193 -1.79 -8.32 -12.81
C PHE A 193 -2.56 -9.65 -12.77
N SER A 194 -3.85 -9.56 -12.48
CA SER A 194 -4.79 -10.68 -12.52
C SER A 194 -5.69 -10.58 -13.74
N ASP A 195 -5.99 -11.71 -14.37
CA ASP A 195 -7.07 -11.86 -15.35
C ASP A 195 -8.31 -12.56 -14.78
N ALA A 196 -8.34 -12.78 -13.47
CA ALA A 196 -9.51 -13.29 -12.77
C ALA A 196 -10.46 -12.14 -12.40
N TYR A 197 -11.58 -12.06 -13.11
CA TYR A 197 -12.64 -11.07 -12.88
C TYR A 197 -13.78 -11.70 -12.08
N ALA A 198 -13.66 -11.72 -10.75
CA ALA A 198 -14.73 -12.29 -9.91
C ALA A 198 -16.06 -11.51 -10.01
N LEU A 199 -15.99 -10.22 -10.35
CA LEU A 199 -17.16 -9.40 -10.71
C LEU A 199 -16.96 -8.79 -12.10
N ASP A 200 -17.93 -8.99 -13.00
CA ASP A 200 -17.84 -8.55 -14.39
C ASP A 200 -18.71 -7.31 -14.68
N PHE A 201 -18.14 -6.31 -15.38
CA PHE A 201 -18.87 -5.16 -15.92
C PHE A 201 -19.96 -5.52 -16.93
N LYS A 202 -19.90 -6.71 -17.53
CA LYS A 202 -20.94 -7.26 -18.40
C LYS A 202 -22.31 -7.29 -17.72
N GLU A 203 -22.34 -7.52 -16.41
CA GLU A 203 -23.55 -7.64 -15.59
C GLU A 203 -24.21 -6.27 -15.31
N VAL A 204 -23.46 -5.18 -15.43
CA VAL A 204 -23.98 -3.83 -15.25
C VAL A 204 -24.76 -3.45 -16.50
N LYS A 205 -26.08 -3.30 -16.39
CA LYS A 205 -26.93 -2.93 -17.53
C LYS A 205 -27.02 -1.41 -17.66
N GLY A 206 -26.84 -0.89 -18.88
CA GLY A 206 -26.86 0.56 -19.14
C GLY A 206 -25.69 1.30 -18.48
N GLN A 207 -25.91 2.55 -18.09
CA GLN A 207 -24.94 3.42 -17.41
C GLN A 207 -23.62 3.60 -18.16
N ALA A 208 -23.67 3.75 -19.49
CA ALA A 208 -22.49 3.85 -20.35
C ALA A 208 -21.52 4.96 -19.88
N VAL A 209 -22.06 6.13 -19.52
CA VAL A 209 -21.27 7.27 -19.01
C VAL A 209 -20.54 6.92 -17.70
N ALA A 210 -21.19 6.19 -16.78
CA ALA A 210 -20.57 5.79 -15.52
C ALA A 210 -19.52 4.69 -15.70
N LYS A 211 -19.75 3.73 -16.62
CA LYS A 211 -18.74 2.72 -17.00
C LYS A 211 -17.51 3.37 -17.63
N GLU A 212 -17.72 4.34 -18.52
CA GLU A 212 -16.65 5.09 -19.17
C GLU A 212 -15.85 5.93 -18.17
N ALA A 213 -16.53 6.64 -17.25
CA ALA A 213 -15.85 7.36 -16.19
C ALA A 213 -15.06 6.42 -15.27
N ALA A 214 -15.59 5.24 -14.96
CA ALA A 214 -14.90 4.21 -14.19
C ALA A 214 -13.64 3.71 -14.92
N LEU A 215 -13.71 3.50 -16.24
CA LEU A 215 -12.54 3.16 -17.06
C LEU A 215 -11.46 4.24 -16.99
N ILE A 216 -11.84 5.50 -17.21
CA ILE A 216 -10.92 6.64 -17.18
C ILE A 216 -10.31 6.80 -15.78
N ALA A 217 -11.12 6.69 -14.73
CA ALA A 217 -10.68 6.75 -13.34
C ALA A 217 -9.66 5.66 -13.03
N SER A 218 -9.92 4.41 -13.42
CA SER A 218 -9.00 3.29 -13.23
C SER A 218 -7.70 3.46 -14.03
N ALA A 219 -7.78 3.82 -15.32
CA ALA A 219 -6.60 3.98 -16.17
C ALA A 219 -5.66 5.12 -15.74
N GLY A 220 -6.23 6.19 -15.20
CA GLY A 220 -5.50 7.40 -14.81
C GLY A 220 -5.27 7.59 -13.31
N PHE A 221 -5.87 6.77 -12.45
CA PHE A 221 -5.96 7.03 -11.00
C PHE A 221 -6.63 8.39 -10.67
N HIS A 222 -7.70 8.72 -11.38
CA HIS A 222 -8.48 9.96 -11.18
C HIS A 222 -9.58 9.78 -10.14
N ASN A 223 -9.67 10.68 -9.16
CA ASN A 223 -10.67 10.60 -8.11
C ASN A 223 -12.09 10.76 -8.69
N LEU A 224 -13.00 9.85 -8.34
CA LEU A 224 -14.33 9.73 -8.93
C LEU A 224 -15.44 9.82 -7.86
N ILE A 225 -16.50 10.59 -8.14
CA ILE A 225 -17.75 10.52 -7.38
C ILE A 225 -18.91 10.13 -8.31
N LEU A 226 -19.65 9.11 -7.87
CA LEU A 226 -20.93 8.70 -8.48
C LEU A 226 -22.09 9.20 -7.61
N GLU A 227 -22.96 10.02 -8.19
CA GLU A 227 -24.20 10.49 -7.57
C GLU A 227 -25.40 9.91 -8.31
N GLY A 228 -26.41 9.44 -7.59
CA GLY A 228 -27.65 8.96 -8.23
C GLY A 228 -28.59 8.35 -7.22
N SER A 229 -29.81 8.03 -7.63
CA SER A 229 -30.80 7.43 -6.74
C SER A 229 -30.41 6.02 -6.26
N PRO A 230 -31.04 5.51 -5.18
CA PRO A 230 -30.89 4.13 -4.76
C PRO A 230 -31.20 3.14 -5.90
N GLY A 231 -30.39 2.09 -6.05
CA GLY A 231 -30.60 1.05 -7.06
C GLY A 231 -30.01 1.33 -8.46
N CYS A 232 -29.40 2.49 -8.71
CA CYS A 232 -28.77 2.79 -10.01
C CYS A 232 -27.46 2.03 -10.29
N GLY A 233 -26.96 1.23 -9.33
CA GLY A 233 -25.74 0.42 -9.51
C GLY A 233 -24.41 1.11 -9.15
N LYS A 234 -24.42 2.19 -8.35
CA LYS A 234 -23.22 2.92 -7.88
C LYS A 234 -22.16 1.97 -7.29
N SER A 235 -22.49 1.30 -6.18
CA SER A 235 -21.59 0.36 -5.52
C SER A 235 -21.29 -0.87 -6.39
N MET A 236 -22.19 -1.24 -7.31
CA MET A 236 -21.99 -2.34 -8.26
C MET A 236 -20.83 -2.05 -9.23
N ILE A 237 -20.78 -0.83 -9.78
CA ILE A 237 -19.70 -0.35 -10.65
C ILE A 237 -18.38 -0.27 -9.87
N ILE A 238 -18.38 0.38 -8.71
CA ILE A 238 -17.15 0.62 -7.93
C ILE A 238 -16.51 -0.68 -7.47
N ASN A 239 -17.32 -1.66 -7.03
CA ASN A 239 -16.78 -2.95 -6.63
C ASN A 239 -16.12 -3.72 -7.79
N ARG A 240 -16.53 -3.46 -9.04
CA ARG A 240 -15.92 -4.04 -10.25
C ARG A 240 -14.66 -3.30 -10.70
N MET A 241 -14.57 -1.99 -10.42
CA MET A 241 -13.39 -1.18 -10.74
C MET A 241 -12.09 -1.79 -10.20
N ARG A 242 -12.13 -2.46 -9.04
CA ARG A 242 -10.95 -3.09 -8.41
C ARG A 242 -10.23 -4.11 -9.31
N TYR A 243 -10.94 -4.73 -10.25
CA TYR A 243 -10.39 -5.77 -11.12
C TYR A 243 -9.82 -5.23 -12.43
N ILE A 244 -10.04 -3.95 -12.73
CA ILE A 244 -9.56 -3.29 -13.96
C ILE A 244 -8.49 -2.24 -13.65
N LEU A 245 -7.93 -2.23 -12.44
CA LEU A 245 -6.88 -1.27 -12.07
C LEU A 245 -5.56 -1.62 -12.76
N PRO A 246 -4.68 -0.63 -13.00
CA PRO A 246 -3.37 -0.84 -13.63
C PRO A 246 -2.51 -1.90 -12.92
N PRO A 247 -1.57 -2.54 -13.63
CA PRO A 247 -0.73 -3.59 -13.07
C PRO A 247 0.24 -3.02 -12.01
N LEU A 248 0.76 -3.89 -11.14
CA LEU A 248 1.65 -3.56 -10.03
C LEU A 248 3.11 -3.91 -10.35
N SER A 249 4.05 -3.06 -9.96
CA SER A 249 5.46 -3.43 -9.87
C SER A 249 5.72 -4.30 -8.64
N LEU A 250 6.84 -5.03 -8.62
CA LEU A 250 7.25 -5.80 -7.44
C LEU A 250 7.32 -4.93 -6.17
N ASN A 251 7.88 -3.74 -6.27
CA ASN A 251 7.99 -2.81 -5.13
C ASN A 251 6.61 -2.45 -4.56
N GLU A 252 5.62 -2.16 -5.42
CA GLU A 252 4.26 -1.85 -4.95
C GLU A 252 3.61 -3.07 -4.25
N ILE A 253 3.88 -4.29 -4.71
CA ILE A 253 3.42 -5.53 -4.06
C ILE A 253 4.07 -5.68 -2.67
N LEU A 254 5.38 -5.46 -2.57
CA LEU A 254 6.12 -5.55 -1.32
C LEU A 254 5.63 -4.49 -0.32
N GLU A 255 5.41 -3.25 -0.75
CA GLU A 255 4.86 -2.16 0.08
C GLU A 255 3.44 -2.47 0.58
N ALA A 256 2.54 -2.92 -0.30
CA ALA A 256 1.18 -3.29 0.09
C ALA A 256 1.18 -4.46 1.10
N THR A 257 2.13 -5.38 0.96
CA THR A 257 2.31 -6.51 1.89
C THR A 257 2.88 -6.06 3.24
N LYS A 258 3.85 -5.13 3.23
CA LYS A 258 4.39 -4.48 4.44
C LYS A 258 3.26 -3.87 5.27
N LEU A 259 2.41 -3.07 4.64
CA LEU A 259 1.30 -2.39 5.31
C LEU A 259 0.28 -3.37 5.90
N ARG A 260 -0.05 -4.46 5.18
CA ARG A 260 -0.98 -5.48 5.68
C ARG A 260 -0.44 -6.23 6.89
N ILE A 261 0.83 -6.64 6.86
CA ILE A 261 1.49 -7.28 8.00
C ILE A 261 1.51 -6.33 9.22
N LEU A 262 1.85 -5.06 9.03
CA LEU A 262 1.83 -4.05 10.11
C LEU A 262 0.42 -3.79 10.68
N SER A 263 -0.62 -4.09 9.91
CA SER A 263 -2.03 -4.05 10.35
C SER A 263 -2.56 -5.42 10.81
N GLU A 264 -1.68 -6.40 11.07
CA GLU A 264 -2.05 -7.76 11.53
C GLU A 264 -3.01 -8.49 10.57
N GLN A 265 -2.94 -8.16 9.28
CA GLN A 265 -3.64 -8.89 8.21
C GLN A 265 -2.73 -10.01 7.68
N ASP A 266 -3.08 -10.59 6.54
CA ASP A 266 -2.32 -11.68 5.93
C ASP A 266 -0.99 -11.19 5.30
N SER A 267 -0.10 -12.15 5.03
CA SER A 267 1.21 -11.92 4.43
C SER A 267 1.34 -12.44 3.00
N ALA A 268 0.25 -12.84 2.34
CA ALA A 268 0.32 -13.39 0.98
C ALA A 268 0.53 -12.28 -0.06
N TYR A 269 1.10 -12.61 -1.21
CA TYR A 269 1.19 -11.67 -2.33
C TYR A 269 -0.06 -11.74 -3.20
N TYR A 270 -0.50 -10.58 -3.72
CA TYR A 270 -1.67 -10.48 -4.59
C TYR A 270 -1.32 -9.74 -5.87
N PRO A 271 -1.80 -10.22 -7.03
CA PRO A 271 -1.70 -9.52 -8.31
C PRO A 271 -2.82 -8.47 -8.50
N LEU A 272 -3.44 -8.03 -7.41
CA LEU A 272 -4.51 -7.02 -7.39
C LEU A 272 -4.10 -5.88 -6.48
N ARG A 273 -4.41 -4.65 -6.90
CA ARG A 273 -4.19 -3.46 -6.07
C ARG A 273 -5.09 -3.49 -4.84
N SER A 274 -4.60 -2.95 -3.73
CA SER A 274 -5.34 -2.87 -2.47
C SER A 274 -6.71 -2.22 -2.67
N PHE A 275 -7.74 -2.78 -2.05
CA PHE A 275 -9.09 -2.20 -2.06
C PHE A 275 -9.59 -2.06 -0.62
N ARG A 276 -9.92 -0.83 -0.22
CA ARG A 276 -10.40 -0.50 1.13
C ARG A 276 -11.78 0.13 1.04
N ASN A 277 -12.74 -0.45 1.76
CA ASN A 277 -14.11 0.03 1.86
C ASN A 277 -14.50 0.08 3.34
N PRO A 278 -14.07 1.12 4.08
CA PRO A 278 -14.46 1.27 5.46
C PRO A 278 -15.96 1.55 5.59
N HIS A 279 -16.56 1.01 6.64
CA HIS A 279 -17.92 1.36 6.99
C HIS A 279 -18.00 2.81 7.49
N GLN A 280 -19.09 3.51 7.20
CA GLN A 280 -19.35 4.89 7.63
C GLN A 280 -19.30 5.13 9.15
N SER A 281 -19.48 4.07 9.96
CA SER A 281 -19.35 4.12 11.42
C SER A 281 -17.90 4.02 11.93
N ALA A 282 -16.93 3.81 11.03
CA ALA A 282 -15.52 3.68 11.38
C ALA A 282 -15.01 4.89 12.17
N SER A 283 -14.13 4.61 13.13
CA SER A 283 -13.51 5.64 13.94
C SER A 283 -12.48 6.43 13.12
N LYS A 284 -12.21 7.67 13.52
CA LYS A 284 -11.16 8.50 12.93
C LYS A 284 -9.79 7.80 12.96
N SER A 285 -9.48 7.08 14.05
CA SER A 285 -8.24 6.32 14.20
C SER A 285 -8.16 5.08 13.33
N SER A 286 -9.26 4.42 12.99
CA SER A 286 -9.24 3.31 12.01
C SER A 286 -9.03 3.83 10.58
N ILE A 287 -9.61 4.99 10.24
CA ILE A 287 -9.47 5.56 8.89
C ILE A 287 -8.08 6.16 8.67
N LEU A 288 -7.65 7.06 9.55
CA LEU A 288 -6.36 7.76 9.43
C LEU A 288 -5.20 6.88 9.91
N GLY A 289 -5.45 6.00 10.87
CA GLY A 289 -4.43 5.24 11.57
C GLY A 289 -4.24 5.71 13.00
N SER A 290 -3.47 4.92 13.75
CA SER A 290 -3.13 5.23 15.13
C SER A 290 -1.62 5.36 15.28
N SER A 291 -1.18 6.42 15.97
CA SER A 291 0.24 6.65 16.29
C SER A 291 0.53 6.37 17.77
N SER A 292 -0.13 5.35 18.34
CA SER A 292 0.14 4.90 19.71
C SER A 292 1.65 4.66 19.91
N LEU A 293 2.15 5.00 21.10
CA LEU A 293 3.57 4.92 21.46
C LEU A 293 4.17 3.51 21.30
N ARG A 294 3.37 2.46 21.51
CA ARG A 294 3.88 1.08 21.52
C ARG A 294 3.91 0.47 20.14
N GLU A 295 2.85 0.62 19.36
CA GLU A 295 2.74 0.05 18.02
C GLU A 295 1.88 0.97 17.15
N PRO A 296 2.48 1.74 16.24
CA PRO A 296 1.71 2.50 15.29
C PRO A 296 1.07 1.56 14.27
N LYS A 297 -0.26 1.70 14.09
CA LYS A 297 -1.01 0.89 13.13
C LYS A 297 -1.45 1.76 11.95
N PRO A 298 -1.16 1.35 10.70
CA PRO A 298 -1.68 2.06 9.54
C PRO A 298 -3.21 2.02 9.54
N GLY A 299 -3.83 3.12 9.11
CA GLY A 299 -5.28 3.18 8.89
C GLY A 299 -5.67 2.76 7.48
N GLU A 300 -6.98 2.75 7.22
CA GLU A 300 -7.56 2.41 5.91
C GLU A 300 -6.99 3.27 4.76
N ILE A 301 -6.68 4.54 5.02
CA ILE A 301 -6.09 5.44 4.01
C ILE A 301 -4.68 4.99 3.63
N ALA A 302 -3.84 4.65 4.62
CA ALA A 302 -2.50 4.14 4.36
C ALA A 302 -2.56 2.76 3.68
N LEU A 303 -3.45 1.87 4.14
CA LEU A 303 -3.67 0.55 3.55
C LEU A 303 -4.24 0.58 2.13
N ALA A 304 -4.79 1.72 1.68
CA ALA A 304 -5.25 1.93 0.32
C ALA A 304 -4.14 2.42 -0.63
N HIS A 305 -2.93 2.70 -0.12
CA HIS A 305 -1.80 3.15 -0.93
C HIS A 305 -1.54 2.22 -2.12
N ASN A 306 -1.28 2.81 -3.28
CA ASN A 306 -1.14 2.14 -4.58
C ASN A 306 -2.37 1.29 -4.96
N GLY A 307 -3.54 1.63 -4.42
CA GLY A 307 -4.80 0.96 -4.70
C GLY A 307 -5.99 1.90 -4.70
N MET A 308 -7.11 1.45 -4.15
CA MET A 308 -8.40 2.14 -4.22
C MET A 308 -9.05 2.25 -2.84
N LEU A 309 -9.49 3.46 -2.49
CA LEU A 309 -10.27 3.76 -1.29
C LEU A 309 -11.70 4.11 -1.71
N PHE A 310 -12.66 3.30 -1.31
CA PHE A 310 -14.07 3.48 -1.61
C PHE A 310 -14.86 3.89 -0.38
N PHE A 311 -15.51 5.06 -0.44
CA PHE A 311 -16.47 5.51 0.57
C PHE A 311 -17.90 5.39 -0.01
N ASP A 312 -18.64 4.38 0.44
CA ASP A 312 -20.06 4.27 0.14
C ASP A 312 -20.88 5.20 1.03
N GLU A 313 -22.01 5.70 0.53
CA GLU A 313 -22.84 6.68 1.25
C GLU A 313 -22.04 7.90 1.76
N LEU A 314 -21.16 8.45 0.91
CA LEU A 314 -20.13 9.41 1.26
C LEU A 314 -20.57 10.55 2.22
N PRO A 315 -21.73 11.23 2.04
CA PRO A 315 -22.17 12.29 2.95
C PRO A 315 -22.51 11.83 4.38
N HIS A 316 -22.65 10.52 4.63
CA HIS A 316 -22.95 10.00 5.96
C HIS A 316 -21.71 9.87 6.85
N PHE A 317 -20.51 9.84 6.28
CA PHE A 317 -19.27 9.91 7.05
C PHE A 317 -19.22 11.17 7.93
N LYS A 318 -18.48 11.08 9.04
CA LYS A 318 -18.30 12.22 9.93
C LYS A 318 -17.48 13.32 9.24
N LYS A 319 -17.85 14.59 9.48
CA LYS A 319 -17.24 15.74 8.80
C LYS A 319 -15.73 15.83 9.04
N ASP A 320 -15.27 15.48 10.24
CA ASP A 320 -13.85 15.46 10.59
C ASP A 320 -13.02 14.42 9.82
N ILE A 321 -13.64 13.31 9.39
CA ILE A 321 -13.01 12.31 8.52
C ILE A 321 -12.90 12.85 7.10
N LEU A 322 -13.98 13.44 6.58
CA LEU A 322 -14.02 14.02 5.24
C LEU A 322 -13.02 15.18 5.08
N GLU A 323 -12.93 16.06 6.08
CA GLU A 323 -11.92 17.13 6.06
C GLU A 323 -10.50 16.58 6.18
N ALA A 324 -10.27 15.52 6.96
CA ALA A 324 -8.96 14.90 7.07
C ALA A 324 -8.50 14.21 5.77
N LEU A 325 -9.41 13.81 4.88
CA LEU A 325 -9.06 13.25 3.56
C LEU A 325 -8.43 14.29 2.61
N ARG A 326 -8.58 15.59 2.88
CA ARG A 326 -8.07 16.63 1.98
C ARG A 326 -6.56 16.57 1.79
N GLU A 327 -5.81 16.29 2.84
CA GLU A 327 -4.35 16.18 2.80
C GLU A 327 -3.87 14.98 1.95
N PRO A 328 -4.32 13.73 2.21
CA PRO A 328 -3.90 12.58 1.40
C PRO A 328 -4.38 12.66 -0.05
N LEU A 329 -5.55 13.24 -0.34
CA LEU A 329 -6.03 13.44 -1.72
C LEU A 329 -5.22 14.50 -2.50
N GLU A 330 -4.56 15.43 -1.81
CA GLU A 330 -3.75 16.49 -2.42
C GLU A 330 -2.30 16.06 -2.60
N ASN A 331 -1.68 15.68 -1.48
CA ASN A 331 -0.23 15.52 -1.38
C ASN A 331 0.20 14.06 -1.58
N ASN A 332 -0.76 13.13 -1.67
CA ASN A 332 -0.53 11.69 -1.64
C ASN A 332 0.29 11.25 -0.42
N LYS A 333 0.23 12.01 0.68
CA LYS A 333 0.91 11.76 1.96
C LYS A 333 -0.03 12.04 3.11
N LEU A 334 0.13 11.30 4.20
CA LEU A 334 -0.60 11.52 5.45
C LEU A 334 0.38 11.55 6.61
N VAL A 335 0.43 12.67 7.31
CA VAL A 335 1.25 12.84 8.51
C VAL A 335 0.38 12.71 9.75
N ILE A 336 0.64 11.68 10.55
CA ILE A 336 -0.02 11.49 11.85
C ILE A 336 0.94 11.97 12.94
N SER A 337 0.63 13.14 13.52
CA SER A 337 1.37 13.72 14.65
C SER A 337 0.55 13.61 15.94
N ARG A 338 1.14 13.01 16.98
CA ARG A 338 0.63 13.02 18.36
C ARG A 338 1.77 13.39 19.32
N VAL A 339 1.42 13.67 20.58
CA VAL A 339 2.27 14.29 21.62
C VAL A 339 3.72 13.74 21.68
N HIS A 340 3.96 12.47 21.33
CA HIS A 340 5.29 11.85 21.37
C HIS A 340 5.68 11.05 20.11
N SER A 341 4.97 11.19 18.99
CA SER A 341 5.26 10.45 17.75
C SER A 341 4.76 11.17 16.49
N LYS A 342 5.60 11.17 15.45
CA LYS A 342 5.26 11.63 14.10
C LYS A 342 5.55 10.49 13.12
N ILE A 343 4.54 10.09 12.35
CA ILE A 343 4.65 9.03 11.34
C ILE A 343 4.06 9.56 10.05
N GLU A 344 4.75 9.28 8.95
CA GLU A 344 4.33 9.66 7.60
C GLU A 344 4.02 8.39 6.81
N TYR A 345 2.86 8.36 6.18
CA TYR A 345 2.45 7.30 5.26
C TYR A 345 2.28 7.88 3.86
N GLU A 346 2.80 7.17 2.86
CA GLU A 346 2.43 7.42 1.47
C GLU A 346 0.99 6.96 1.23
N THR A 347 0.24 7.77 0.48
CA THR A 347 -1.22 7.63 0.29
C THR A 347 -1.64 7.95 -1.14
N SER A 348 -0.81 7.59 -2.12
CA SER A 348 -1.20 7.59 -3.54
C SER A 348 -2.26 6.51 -3.84
N PHE A 349 -3.54 6.82 -3.63
CA PHE A 349 -4.66 5.92 -3.94
C PHE A 349 -5.65 6.59 -4.90
N LEU A 350 -6.45 5.76 -5.58
CA LEU A 350 -7.64 6.16 -6.31
C LEU A 350 -8.80 6.31 -5.31
N PHE A 351 -9.30 7.52 -5.13
CA PHE A 351 -10.50 7.72 -4.31
C PHE A 351 -11.75 7.55 -5.15
N VAL A 352 -12.70 6.77 -4.63
CA VAL A 352 -14.03 6.64 -5.23
C VAL A 352 -15.09 6.88 -4.17
N GLY A 353 -16.04 7.76 -4.45
CA GLY A 353 -17.18 8.05 -3.58
C GLY A 353 -18.49 7.67 -4.27
N ALA A 354 -19.42 7.07 -3.51
CA ALA A 354 -20.80 6.94 -3.95
C ALA A 354 -21.72 7.74 -3.02
N GLN A 355 -22.68 8.45 -3.60
CA GLN A 355 -23.65 9.22 -2.82
C GLN A 355 -25.04 9.24 -3.45
N ASN A 356 -26.02 9.53 -2.61
CA ASN A 356 -27.36 9.86 -3.05
C ASN A 356 -27.47 11.37 -3.30
N PRO A 357 -28.43 11.85 -4.09
CA PRO A 357 -28.58 13.28 -4.35
C PRO A 357 -29.23 14.07 -3.21
N CYS A 358 -29.88 13.37 -2.28
CA CYS A 358 -30.48 13.90 -1.05
C CYS A 358 -30.63 12.78 -0.01
N LEU A 359 -31.03 13.14 1.22
CA LEU A 359 -31.29 12.20 2.32
C LEU A 359 -32.27 11.07 1.95
N CYS A 360 -33.38 11.39 1.27
CA CYS A 360 -34.35 10.36 0.86
C CYS A 360 -33.96 9.63 -0.44
N GLY A 361 -32.89 10.08 -1.12
CA GLY A 361 -32.38 9.51 -2.36
C GLY A 361 -33.20 9.79 -3.62
N ASN A 362 -34.41 10.32 -3.52
CA ASN A 362 -35.34 10.43 -4.66
C ASN A 362 -35.26 11.79 -5.40
N LEU A 363 -34.30 12.67 -5.11
CA LEU A 363 -34.21 14.00 -5.75
C LEU A 363 -34.07 13.92 -7.28
N LEU A 364 -33.35 12.90 -7.77
CA LEU A 364 -33.15 12.66 -9.20
C LEU A 364 -34.00 11.49 -9.72
N SER A 365 -34.96 11.01 -8.91
CA SER A 365 -35.80 9.89 -9.29
C SER A 365 -36.85 10.33 -10.30
N THR A 366 -37.03 9.52 -11.35
CA THR A 366 -38.11 9.73 -12.34
C THR A 366 -39.41 9.08 -11.89
N THR A 367 -39.37 8.20 -10.89
CA THR A 367 -40.50 7.39 -10.43
C THR A 367 -41.02 7.77 -9.04
N LYS A 368 -40.14 8.23 -8.15
CA LYS A 368 -40.48 8.59 -6.77
C LYS A 368 -40.32 10.09 -6.54
N ALA A 369 -41.32 10.72 -5.94
CA ALA A 369 -41.19 12.10 -5.51
C ALA A 369 -40.21 12.23 -4.33
N CYS A 370 -39.34 13.25 -4.40
CA CYS A 370 -38.52 13.66 -3.28
C CYS A 370 -39.40 14.20 -2.13
N ARG A 371 -39.08 13.81 -0.89
CA ARG A 371 -39.78 14.27 0.32
C ARG A 371 -38.97 15.25 1.17
N CYS A 372 -37.73 15.53 0.77
CA CYS A 372 -36.85 16.43 1.50
C CYS A 372 -37.20 17.89 1.21
N GLN A 373 -37.09 18.74 2.21
CA GLN A 373 -37.18 20.18 2.04
C GLN A 373 -35.87 20.73 1.43
N ASP A 374 -35.93 21.87 0.74
CA ASP A 374 -34.75 22.49 0.11
C ASP A 374 -33.61 22.74 1.11
N ARG A 375 -33.95 23.10 2.35
CA ARG A 375 -32.98 23.28 3.44
C ARG A 375 -32.26 21.97 3.77
N GLU A 376 -32.96 20.85 3.81
CA GLU A 376 -32.38 19.53 4.11
C GLU A 376 -31.48 19.06 2.96
N ILE A 377 -31.91 19.28 1.71
CA ILE A 377 -31.11 18.98 0.51
C ILE A 377 -29.82 19.78 0.54
N THR A 378 -29.92 21.08 0.81
CA THR A 378 -28.76 21.98 0.89
C THR A 378 -27.82 21.57 2.01
N GLN A 379 -28.33 21.25 3.20
CA GLN A 379 -27.51 20.76 4.32
C GLN A 379 -26.82 19.43 4.01
N TYR A 380 -27.50 18.52 3.33
CA TYR A 380 -26.93 17.24 2.92
C TYR A 380 -25.79 17.42 1.91
N LYS A 381 -25.99 18.25 0.88
CA LYS A 381 -24.96 18.56 -0.13
C LYS A 381 -23.77 19.30 0.46
N ASN A 382 -24.03 20.27 1.35
CA ASN A 382 -23.00 21.07 2.03
C ASN A 382 -22.19 20.28 3.07
N ARG A 383 -22.50 19.00 3.30
CA ARG A 383 -21.67 18.12 4.12
C ARG A 383 -20.30 17.88 3.47
N LEU A 384 -20.25 17.89 2.15
CA LEU A 384 -18.99 17.91 1.39
C LEU A 384 -18.57 19.35 1.18
N SER A 385 -17.38 19.71 1.64
CA SER A 385 -16.86 21.06 1.49
C SER A 385 -16.35 21.30 0.06
N GLU A 386 -16.44 22.54 -0.41
CA GLU A 386 -15.87 22.92 -1.71
C GLU A 386 -14.38 22.56 -1.85
N PRO A 387 -13.52 22.78 -0.83
CA PRO A 387 -12.15 22.27 -0.88
C PRO A 387 -12.05 20.76 -1.07
N PHE A 388 -12.93 19.95 -0.47
CA PHE A 388 -12.94 18.51 -0.70
C PHE A 388 -13.36 18.18 -2.14
N LEU A 389 -14.45 18.79 -2.63
CA LEU A 389 -14.96 18.54 -3.99
C LEU A 389 -13.97 18.97 -5.08
N ASP A 390 -13.20 20.03 -4.85
CA ASP A 390 -12.15 20.49 -5.75
C ASP A 390 -11.04 19.43 -5.92
N ARG A 391 -10.89 18.48 -4.98
CA ARG A 391 -9.94 17.33 -5.08
C ARG A 391 -10.48 16.16 -5.88
N ILE A 392 -11.73 16.19 -6.30
CA ILE A 392 -12.34 15.18 -7.17
C ILE A 392 -12.13 15.58 -8.63
N ASP A 393 -11.85 14.60 -9.48
CA ASP A 393 -11.52 14.82 -10.89
C ASP A 393 -12.75 14.59 -11.77
N LEU A 394 -13.50 13.53 -11.48
CA LEU A 394 -14.65 13.08 -12.25
C LEU A 394 -15.91 13.07 -11.37
N PHE A 395 -16.96 13.74 -11.83
CA PHE A 395 -18.29 13.68 -11.26
C PHE A 395 -19.24 13.07 -12.28
N VAL A 396 -19.98 12.04 -11.87
CA VAL A 396 -20.97 11.41 -12.73
C VAL A 396 -22.29 11.32 -11.99
N GLN A 397 -23.29 11.96 -12.58
CA GLN A 397 -24.67 11.75 -12.22
C GLN A 397 -25.21 10.54 -12.98
N MET A 398 -25.68 9.55 -12.25
CA MET A 398 -26.30 8.33 -12.78
C MET A 398 -27.81 8.51 -12.84
N GLU A 399 -28.40 8.12 -13.96
CA GLU A 399 -29.84 8.22 -14.20
C GLU A 399 -30.56 6.94 -13.78
N GLU A 400 -31.81 7.05 -13.34
CA GLU A 400 -32.69 5.89 -13.17
C GLU A 400 -33.13 5.38 -14.55
N GLY A 401 -32.43 4.38 -15.06
CA GLY A 401 -32.75 3.79 -16.36
C GLY A 401 -33.99 2.88 -16.33
N ASN A 402 -34.91 3.10 -17.26
CA ASN A 402 -35.85 2.06 -17.70
C ASN A 402 -35.06 1.03 -18.51
N TYR A 403 -34.79 -0.13 -17.94
CA TYR A 403 -33.94 -1.21 -18.50
C TYR A 403 -34.45 -1.84 -19.82
N LYS A 404 -35.40 -1.22 -20.52
CA LYS A 404 -36.15 -1.83 -21.62
C LYS A 404 -35.58 -1.62 -23.01
N ASP A 405 -34.82 -0.57 -23.31
CA ASP A 405 -34.44 -0.29 -24.71
C ASP A 405 -33.00 0.22 -24.87
N THR A 406 -31.99 -0.64 -24.68
CA THR A 406 -30.72 -0.44 -25.38
C THR A 406 -29.86 -1.70 -25.36
N PRO A 407 -29.65 -2.38 -26.50
CA PRO A 407 -28.48 -3.22 -26.70
C PRO A 407 -27.29 -2.30 -26.93
N SER A 408 -26.84 -1.61 -25.88
CA SER A 408 -25.57 -0.89 -25.91
C SER A 408 -24.47 -1.88 -25.55
N HIS A 409 -23.38 -1.87 -26.31
CA HIS A 409 -22.19 -2.70 -26.13
C HIS A 409 -21.84 -2.80 -24.62
N SER A 410 -22.13 -3.94 -23.99
CA SER A 410 -21.87 -4.11 -22.57
C SER A 410 -20.40 -4.47 -22.41
N TRP A 411 -19.58 -3.47 -22.10
CA TRP A 411 -18.17 -3.70 -21.80
C TRP A 411 -18.01 -4.77 -20.73
N THR A 412 -17.18 -5.75 -21.03
CA THR A 412 -16.71 -6.74 -20.06
C THR A 412 -15.58 -6.16 -19.22
N SER A 413 -15.37 -6.69 -18.01
CA SER A 413 -14.21 -6.30 -17.19
C SER A 413 -12.89 -6.58 -17.91
N LYS A 414 -12.84 -7.62 -18.74
CA LYS A 414 -11.66 -7.98 -19.54
C LYS A 414 -11.34 -6.90 -20.58
N GLU A 415 -12.31 -6.50 -21.40
CA GLU A 415 -12.12 -5.44 -22.41
C GLU A 415 -11.70 -4.12 -21.77
N MET A 416 -12.34 -3.75 -20.65
CA MET A 416 -11.96 -2.54 -19.90
C MET A 416 -10.53 -2.64 -19.35
N HIS A 417 -10.14 -3.80 -18.80
CA HIS A 417 -8.79 -3.99 -18.29
C HIS A 417 -7.75 -3.94 -19.42
N GLU A 418 -8.03 -4.52 -20.59
CA GLU A 418 -7.14 -4.43 -21.76
C GLU A 418 -6.88 -2.97 -22.19
N LEU A 419 -7.91 -2.12 -22.16
CA LEU A 419 -7.77 -0.69 -22.40
C LEU A 419 -6.92 0.00 -21.31
N VAL A 420 -7.10 -0.38 -20.04
CA VAL A 420 -6.26 0.13 -18.94
C VAL A 420 -4.80 -0.28 -19.11
N LEU A 421 -4.55 -1.53 -19.54
CA LEU A 421 -3.20 -2.01 -19.85
C LEU A 421 -2.59 -1.25 -21.02
N LEU A 422 -3.38 -0.91 -22.06
CA LEU A 422 -2.93 -0.07 -23.17
C LEU A 422 -2.52 1.33 -22.68
N ALA A 423 -3.38 2.00 -21.91
CA ALA A 423 -3.08 3.32 -21.35
C ALA A 423 -1.85 3.28 -20.43
N PHE A 424 -1.69 2.22 -19.63
CA PHE A 424 -0.51 2.02 -18.79
C PHE A 424 0.77 1.87 -19.61
N LYS A 425 0.74 1.10 -20.70
CA LYS A 425 1.88 0.96 -21.63
C LYS A 425 2.28 2.31 -22.19
N GLN A 426 1.32 3.12 -22.64
CA GLN A 426 1.60 4.48 -23.16
C GLN A 426 2.29 5.37 -22.11
N GLN A 427 1.81 5.35 -20.87
CA GLN A 427 2.45 6.08 -19.77
C GLN A 427 3.91 5.63 -19.54
N LYS A 428 4.18 4.32 -19.56
CA LYS A 428 5.54 3.80 -19.36
C LYS A 428 6.46 4.03 -20.54
N LEU A 429 5.96 4.01 -21.78
CA LEU A 429 6.73 4.37 -22.98
C LEU A 429 7.20 5.83 -22.92
N ARG A 430 6.37 6.75 -22.40
CA ARG A 430 6.74 8.14 -22.13
C ARG A 430 7.70 8.32 -20.95
N LYS A 431 8.16 7.23 -20.32
CA LYS A 431 9.01 7.22 -19.12
C LYS A 431 8.37 7.95 -17.93
N GLN A 432 7.04 7.89 -17.84
CA GLN A 432 6.25 8.49 -16.77
C GLN A 432 6.25 7.57 -15.53
N SER A 433 6.62 8.12 -14.37
CA SER A 433 6.62 7.39 -13.10
C SER A 433 5.22 7.31 -12.48
N ALA A 434 4.57 8.47 -12.30
CA ALA A 434 3.24 8.61 -11.70
C ALA A 434 2.11 8.37 -12.71
N PHE A 435 0.92 8.02 -12.24
CA PHE A 435 -0.28 7.98 -13.07
C PHE A 435 -0.75 9.38 -13.46
N ASN A 436 -1.50 9.52 -14.55
CA ASN A 436 -1.95 10.81 -15.07
C ASN A 436 -2.69 11.68 -14.03
N GLY A 437 -3.54 11.10 -13.18
CA GLY A 437 -4.24 11.81 -12.09
C GLY A 437 -3.29 12.34 -11.01
N LYS A 438 -2.13 11.70 -10.85
CA LYS A 438 -1.13 11.99 -9.81
C LYS A 438 0.04 12.85 -10.31
N LEU A 439 -0.01 13.38 -11.54
CA LEU A 439 1.05 14.24 -12.07
C LEU A 439 1.16 15.56 -11.28
N ASN A 440 2.39 16.01 -11.05
CA ASN A 440 2.68 17.35 -10.55
C ASN A 440 2.67 18.39 -11.69
N GLU A 441 2.81 19.68 -11.38
CA GLU A 441 2.71 20.76 -12.37
C GLU A 441 3.73 20.64 -13.52
N GLU A 442 5.00 20.39 -13.19
CA GLU A 442 6.08 20.17 -14.16
C GLU A 442 5.77 18.99 -15.11
N GLN A 443 5.24 17.90 -14.55
CA GLN A 443 4.85 16.72 -15.32
C GLN A 443 3.63 16.97 -16.20
N ILE A 444 2.69 17.82 -15.78
CA ILE A 444 1.52 18.18 -16.60
C ILE A 444 1.99 18.96 -17.84
N GLU A 445 2.88 19.91 -17.68
CA GLU A 445 3.43 20.67 -18.81
C GLU A 445 4.18 19.77 -19.79
N ARG A 446 4.91 18.77 -19.26
CA ARG A 446 5.67 17.83 -20.06
C ARG A 446 4.83 16.78 -20.78
N PHE A 447 3.84 16.19 -20.10
CA PHE A 447 3.13 15.00 -20.60
C PHE A 447 1.75 15.29 -21.17
N CYS A 448 1.19 16.49 -20.96
CA CYS A 448 -0.12 16.87 -21.48
C CYS A 448 -0.02 17.92 -22.60
N PRO A 449 0.66 17.64 -23.73
CA PRO A 449 0.67 18.55 -24.86
C PRO A 449 -0.76 18.66 -25.43
N LEU A 450 -1.19 19.90 -25.65
CA LEU A 450 -2.47 20.24 -26.23
C LEU A 450 -2.27 20.61 -27.69
N ASN A 451 -3.10 20.06 -28.58
CA ASN A 451 -3.17 20.60 -29.93
C ASN A 451 -3.82 22.00 -29.92
N ALA A 452 -3.67 22.75 -31.03
CA ALA A 452 -4.14 24.14 -31.10
C ALA A 452 -5.65 24.27 -30.84
N GLU A 453 -6.47 23.33 -31.32
CA GLU A 453 -7.92 23.34 -31.11
C GLU A 453 -8.31 23.06 -29.66
N ALA A 454 -7.67 22.10 -29.00
CA ALA A 454 -7.90 21.77 -27.60
C ALA A 454 -7.47 22.92 -26.68
N LYS A 455 -6.38 23.61 -27.01
CA LYS A 455 -5.94 24.81 -26.29
C LYS A 455 -7.00 25.93 -26.37
N LYS A 456 -7.49 26.24 -27.57
CA LYS A 456 -8.55 27.25 -27.77
C LYS A 456 -9.84 26.88 -27.03
N LEU A 457 -10.22 25.60 -27.05
CA LEU A 457 -11.41 25.12 -26.34
C LEU A 457 -11.25 25.25 -24.81
N LEU A 458 -10.06 24.94 -24.29
CA LEU A 458 -9.76 25.09 -22.87
C LEU A 458 -9.80 26.56 -22.44
N GLU A 459 -9.24 27.48 -23.22
CA GLU A 459 -9.30 28.93 -22.96
C GLU A 459 -10.77 29.42 -22.91
N GLN A 460 -11.59 29.02 -23.88
CA GLN A 460 -13.03 29.33 -23.88
C GLN A 460 -13.76 28.77 -22.66
N ALA A 461 -13.41 27.55 -22.23
CA ALA A 461 -14.01 26.94 -21.05
C ALA A 461 -13.58 27.66 -19.75
N VAL A 462 -12.34 28.12 -19.67
CA VAL A 462 -11.84 28.92 -18.53
C VAL A 462 -12.64 30.21 -18.39
N GLU A 463 -12.86 30.94 -19.49
CA GLU A 463 -13.64 32.17 -19.49
C GLU A 463 -15.12 31.94 -19.17
N ARG A 464 -15.73 30.90 -19.75
CA ARG A 464 -17.16 30.63 -19.59
C ARG A 464 -17.52 30.10 -18.21
N PHE A 465 -16.68 29.24 -17.62
CA PHE A 465 -16.97 28.54 -16.37
C PHE A 465 -16.12 29.04 -15.19
N ASN A 466 -15.33 30.12 -15.38
CA ASN A 466 -14.43 30.68 -14.37
C ASN A 466 -13.54 29.59 -13.71
N LEU A 467 -12.97 28.71 -14.52
CA LEU A 467 -12.19 27.57 -14.02
C LEU A 467 -10.92 28.05 -13.32
N SER A 468 -10.69 27.56 -12.10
CA SER A 468 -9.43 27.76 -11.40
C SER A 468 -8.27 27.07 -12.13
N MET A 469 -7.04 27.53 -11.93
CA MET A 469 -5.84 26.87 -12.48
C MET A 469 -5.75 25.39 -12.10
N ARG A 470 -6.22 25.06 -10.89
CA ARG A 470 -6.32 23.68 -10.43
C ARG A 470 -7.34 22.87 -11.22
N SER A 471 -8.51 23.44 -11.51
CA SER A 471 -9.52 22.83 -12.37
C SER A 471 -8.97 22.59 -13.78
N VAL A 472 -8.25 23.56 -14.33
CA VAL A 472 -7.59 23.45 -15.65
C VAL A 472 -6.61 22.27 -15.65
N ASN A 473 -5.75 22.17 -14.64
CA ASN A 473 -4.79 21.08 -14.52
C ASN A 473 -5.48 19.70 -14.43
N LYS A 474 -6.58 19.59 -13.68
CA LYS A 474 -7.37 18.35 -13.59
C LYS A 474 -7.98 17.95 -14.93
N VAL A 475 -8.56 18.90 -15.65
CA VAL A 475 -9.12 18.64 -16.99
C VAL A 475 -8.03 18.15 -17.94
N LYS A 476 -6.84 18.77 -17.94
CA LYS A 476 -5.69 18.29 -18.72
C LYS A 476 -5.29 16.85 -18.36
N LYS A 477 -5.21 16.53 -17.07
CA LYS A 477 -4.88 15.18 -16.58
C LYS A 477 -5.90 14.12 -17.03
N VAL A 478 -7.19 14.44 -16.96
CA VAL A 478 -8.27 13.56 -17.44
C VAL A 478 -8.18 13.40 -18.95
N ALA A 479 -8.01 14.49 -19.69
CA ALA A 479 -7.90 14.47 -21.16
C ALA A 479 -6.68 13.65 -21.64
N ARG A 480 -5.54 13.71 -20.92
CA ARG A 480 -4.37 12.86 -21.16
C ARG A 480 -4.70 11.36 -21.03
N THR A 481 -5.46 10.97 -20.01
CA THR A 481 -5.88 9.57 -19.86
C THR A 481 -6.81 9.13 -20.98
N ILE A 482 -7.72 10.00 -21.43
CA ILE A 482 -8.59 9.69 -22.56
C ILE A 482 -7.76 9.53 -23.84
N ALA A 483 -6.77 10.40 -24.06
CA ALA A 483 -5.83 10.25 -25.18
C ALA A 483 -5.04 8.94 -25.10
N ASP A 484 -4.59 8.53 -23.90
CA ASP A 484 -3.88 7.26 -23.69
C ASP A 484 -4.75 6.04 -23.97
N LEU A 485 -6.03 6.09 -23.59
CA LEU A 485 -7.00 5.03 -23.89
C LEU A 485 -7.26 4.89 -25.40
N ASN A 486 -7.13 5.99 -26.15
CA ASN A 486 -7.25 6.03 -27.60
C ASN A 486 -5.92 5.84 -28.33
N ALA A 487 -4.81 5.62 -27.59
CA ALA A 487 -3.44 5.55 -28.13
C ALA A 487 -2.99 6.78 -28.95
N CYS A 488 -3.49 7.97 -28.60
CA CYS A 488 -3.07 9.24 -29.21
C CYS A 488 -1.90 9.88 -28.45
N GLU A 489 -0.92 10.41 -29.17
CA GLU A 489 0.21 11.14 -28.57
C GLU A 489 -0.22 12.50 -28.02
N ASP A 490 -0.97 13.28 -28.80
CA ASP A 490 -1.46 14.60 -28.43
C ASP A 490 -2.89 14.58 -27.86
N ILE A 491 -3.19 15.56 -27.01
CA ILE A 491 -4.55 15.76 -26.52
C ILE A 491 -5.36 16.54 -27.56
N GLU A 492 -6.29 15.83 -28.20
CA GLU A 492 -7.23 16.39 -29.17
C GLU A 492 -8.47 17.05 -28.52
N LYS A 493 -9.20 17.81 -29.35
CA LYS A 493 -10.43 18.51 -28.97
C LYS A 493 -11.51 17.57 -28.41
N SER A 494 -11.65 16.37 -28.98
CA SER A 494 -12.59 15.34 -28.53
C SER A 494 -12.30 14.89 -27.09
N HIS A 495 -11.03 14.65 -26.78
CA HIS A 495 -10.56 14.27 -25.45
C HIS A 495 -10.83 15.38 -24.42
N MET A 496 -10.57 16.63 -24.81
CA MET A 496 -10.80 17.79 -23.96
C MET A 496 -12.29 18.02 -23.67
N LEU A 497 -13.15 17.97 -24.69
CA LEU A 497 -14.61 18.06 -24.53
C LEU A 497 -15.14 17.00 -23.57
N LYS A 498 -14.66 15.76 -23.72
CA LYS A 498 -15.06 14.66 -22.84
C LYS A 498 -14.59 14.89 -21.40
N ALA A 499 -13.35 15.32 -21.20
CA ALA A 499 -12.84 15.65 -19.87
C ALA A 499 -13.66 16.76 -19.18
N LEU A 500 -14.05 17.79 -19.92
CA LEU A 500 -14.90 18.87 -19.41
C LEU A 500 -16.32 18.38 -19.04
N SER A 501 -16.87 17.40 -19.76
CA SER A 501 -18.21 16.86 -19.49
C SER A 501 -18.34 16.18 -18.11
N PHE A 502 -17.23 15.73 -17.52
CA PHE A 502 -17.22 15.11 -16.19
C PHE A 502 -16.97 16.12 -15.06
N ARG A 503 -16.75 17.40 -15.36
CA ARG A 503 -16.59 18.42 -14.32
C ARG A 503 -17.96 18.76 -13.76
N LYS A 504 -18.03 18.86 -12.44
CA LYS A 504 -19.15 19.49 -11.77
C LYS A 504 -19.09 20.99 -12.11
N ILE A 505 -20.02 21.43 -12.97
CA ILE A 505 -20.23 22.84 -13.26
C ILE A 505 -21.09 23.36 -12.12
N SER A 506 -20.54 24.26 -11.31
CA SER A 506 -21.22 24.89 -10.18
C SER A 506 -22.23 25.94 -10.65
#